data_AF-A4JVJ4-F1
#
_entry.id   AF-A4JVJ4-F1
#
_cell.length_a   1.000
_cell.length_b   1.000
_cell.length_c   1.000
_cell.angle_alpha   90.00
_cell.angle_beta   90.00
_cell.angle_gamma   90.00
#
_symmetry.space_group_name_H-M   'P 1'
#
loop_
_entity.id
_entity.type
_entity.pdbx_description
1 polymer ?
#
loop_
_entity_poly.entity_id
_entity_poly.type
_entity_poly.pdbx_seq_one_letter_code
_entity_poly.pdbx_strand_id
1 'polypeptide(L)'
;MQPSERHAIADQLVASLAEASPEYGPNVLGSLIASRIVTLIAAADALVQSTSHPILLAEIIPGVDVIGVRDYTRPPREDADAVSLESIWEQGDSGFEWMAALGNVAVRYLTSRAAGATGPGAISHSGADGIYYFAFKAEYRGIALAQIGLTQDEVRIVDTGAPVGA
;
A
#
# COMPACT_ATOMS: atom_id res chain seq x y z
N MET A 1 -8.04 4.47 6.71
CA MET A 1 -8.67 3.24 7.23
C MET A 1 -8.76 3.27 8.76
N GLN A 2 -9.68 2.53 9.37
CA GLN A 2 -9.72 2.39 10.84
C GLN A 2 -8.58 1.47 11.34
N PRO A 3 -8.10 1.62 12.60
CA PRO A 3 -7.03 0.77 13.12
C PRO A 3 -7.29 -0.74 12.96
N SER A 4 -8.50 -1.22 13.25
CA SER A 4 -8.87 -2.64 13.11
C SER A 4 -8.81 -3.14 11.67
N GLU A 5 -9.16 -2.29 10.71
CA GLU A 5 -9.10 -2.59 9.28
C GLU A 5 -7.65 -2.72 8.80
N ARG A 6 -6.76 -1.84 9.28
CA ARG A 6 -5.32 -1.94 8.99
C ARG A 6 -4.72 -3.25 9.49
N HIS A 7 -5.08 -3.67 10.71
CA HIS A 7 -4.61 -4.94 11.28
C HIS A 7 -5.13 -6.13 10.48
N ALA A 8 -6.42 -6.14 10.13
CA ALA A 8 -6.99 -7.21 9.31
C ALA A 8 -6.30 -7.35 7.94
N ILE A 9 -5.98 -6.23 7.28
CA ILE A 9 -5.22 -6.21 6.02
C ILE A 9 -3.80 -6.76 6.24
N ALA A 10 -3.13 -6.32 7.31
CA ALA A 10 -1.77 -6.77 7.63
C ALA A 10 -1.73 -8.28 7.89
N ASP A 11 -2.67 -8.81 8.67
CA ASP A 11 -2.78 -10.24 8.96
C ASP A 11 -3.03 -11.05 7.68
N GLN A 12 -3.90 -10.57 6.79
CA GLN A 12 -4.18 -11.22 5.51
C GLN A 12 -2.95 -11.24 4.59
N LEU A 13 -2.19 -10.14 4.55
CA LEU A 13 -0.96 -10.05 3.76
C LEU A 13 0.12 -10.99 4.31
N VAL A 14 0.27 -11.07 5.64
CA VAL A 14 1.19 -12.02 6.28
C VAL A 14 0.79 -13.46 6.01
N ALA A 15 -0.50 -13.79 6.08
CA ALA A 15 -0.98 -15.13 5.73
C ALA A 15 -0.67 -15.47 4.25
N SER A 16 -0.94 -14.55 3.34
CA SER A 16 -0.65 -14.73 1.89
C SER A 16 0.84 -14.85 1.62
N LEU A 17 1.67 -14.10 2.36
CA LEU A 17 3.12 -14.19 2.30
C LEU A 17 3.62 -15.54 2.80
N ALA A 18 3.04 -16.06 3.88
CA ALA A 18 3.40 -17.36 4.45
C ALA A 18 3.14 -18.54 3.49
N GLU A 19 2.09 -18.44 2.67
CA GLU A 19 1.80 -19.45 1.63
C GLU A 19 2.88 -19.47 0.54
N ALA A 20 3.45 -18.30 0.20
CA ALA A 20 4.47 -18.18 -0.84
C ALA A 20 5.90 -18.37 -0.32
N SER A 21 6.16 -17.94 0.91
CA SER A 21 7.46 -17.91 1.59
C SER A 21 7.26 -18.21 3.08
N PRO A 22 7.20 -19.50 3.47
CA PRO A 22 6.92 -19.93 4.84
C PRO A 22 7.87 -19.37 5.90
N GLU A 23 9.11 -19.05 5.52
CA GLU A 23 10.13 -18.41 6.35
C GLU A 23 9.70 -17.03 6.88
N TYR A 24 8.74 -16.37 6.22
CA TYR A 24 8.14 -15.10 6.65
C TYR A 24 6.77 -15.27 7.33
N GLY A 25 6.38 -16.51 7.64
CA GLY A 25 5.05 -16.81 8.16
C GLY A 25 4.76 -16.27 9.57
N PRO A 26 3.50 -16.39 10.04
CA PRO A 26 3.01 -15.86 11.31
C PRO A 26 3.89 -16.21 12.53
N ASN A 27 4.44 -17.42 12.54
CA ASN A 27 5.21 -17.97 13.67
C ASN A 27 6.70 -17.65 13.62
N VAL A 28 7.19 -16.98 12.56
CA VAL A 28 8.61 -16.66 12.39
C VAL A 28 8.82 -15.14 12.45
N LEU A 29 8.40 -14.43 11.39
CA LEU A 29 8.54 -12.98 11.28
C LEU A 29 7.19 -12.25 11.16
N GLY A 30 6.08 -12.99 11.18
CA GLY A 30 4.77 -12.42 10.87
C GLY A 30 4.32 -11.27 11.77
N SER A 31 4.64 -11.29 13.07
CA SER A 31 4.30 -10.17 13.98
C SER A 31 5.07 -8.89 13.62
N LEU A 32 6.36 -9.01 13.29
CA LEU A 32 7.19 -7.89 12.84
C LEU A 32 6.69 -7.34 11.51
N ILE A 33 6.43 -8.23 10.53
CA ILE A 33 5.94 -7.86 9.21
C ILE A 33 4.56 -7.21 9.30
N ALA A 34 3.64 -7.78 10.08
CA ALA A 34 2.32 -7.19 10.31
C ALA A 34 2.44 -5.79 10.91
N SER A 35 3.29 -5.60 11.93
CA SER A 35 3.53 -4.29 12.53
C SER A 35 4.06 -3.27 11.51
N ARG A 36 4.96 -3.68 10.61
CA ARG A 36 5.50 -2.82 9.54
C ARG A 36 4.42 -2.43 8.53
N ILE A 37 3.60 -3.39 8.11
CA ILE A 37 2.48 -3.14 7.18
C ILE A 37 1.45 -2.20 7.82
N VAL A 38 1.07 -2.40 9.08
CA VAL A 38 0.15 -1.50 9.80
C VAL A 38 0.71 -0.08 9.84
N THR A 39 2.00 0.06 10.14
CA THR A 39 2.69 1.35 10.18
C THR A 39 2.71 2.02 8.81
N LEU A 40 2.97 1.25 7.74
CA LEU A 40 2.97 1.72 6.36
C LEU A 40 1.61 2.27 5.94
N ILE A 41 0.54 1.53 6.25
CA ILE A 41 -0.84 1.97 5.98
C ILE A 41 -1.18 3.22 6.80
N ALA A 42 -0.74 3.29 8.06
CA ALA A 42 -0.97 4.45 8.92
C ALA A 42 -0.29 5.72 8.38
N ALA A 43 0.95 5.60 7.92
CA ALA A 43 1.69 6.72 7.32
C ALA A 43 1.09 7.14 5.97
N ALA A 44 0.66 6.17 5.14
CA ALA A 44 -0.09 6.44 3.91
C ALA A 44 -1.40 7.20 4.20
N ASP A 45 -2.19 6.74 5.17
CA ASP A 45 -3.41 7.41 5.63
C ASP A 45 -3.11 8.86 6.07
N ALA A 46 -2.09 9.06 6.91
CA ALA A 46 -1.72 10.39 7.39
C ALA A 46 -1.29 11.33 6.27
N LEU A 47 -0.50 10.83 5.32
CA LEU A 47 -0.06 11.59 4.16
C LEU A 47 -1.26 12.03 3.30
N VAL A 48 -2.16 11.11 2.95
CA VAL A 48 -3.36 11.40 2.16
C VAL A 48 -4.30 12.37 2.89
N GLN A 49 -4.39 12.29 4.22
CA GLN A 49 -5.18 13.23 5.02
C GLN A 49 -4.59 14.64 5.03
N SER A 50 -3.26 14.77 5.00
CA SER A 50 -2.55 16.03 5.11
C SER A 50 -2.52 16.89 3.83
N THR A 51 -2.97 16.33 2.71
CA THR A 51 -2.92 16.97 1.39
C THR A 51 -4.30 17.17 0.78
N SER A 52 -4.41 18.14 -0.14
CA SER A 52 -5.59 18.39 -0.98
C SER A 52 -5.53 17.73 -2.36
N HIS A 53 -4.44 17.01 -2.65
CA HIS A 53 -4.23 16.33 -3.94
C HIS A 53 -4.22 14.81 -3.74
N PRO A 54 -4.64 14.01 -4.73
CA PRO A 54 -4.36 12.58 -4.75
C PRO A 54 -2.87 12.30 -4.54
N ILE A 55 -2.55 11.32 -3.71
CA ILE A 55 -1.17 10.89 -3.47
C ILE A 55 -0.93 9.60 -4.21
N LEU A 56 0.12 9.56 -5.02
CA LEU A 56 0.67 8.33 -5.59
C LEU A 56 1.86 7.89 -4.73
N LEU A 57 1.68 6.81 -3.98
CA LEU A 57 2.74 6.08 -3.29
C LEU A 57 3.38 5.17 -4.32
N ALA A 58 4.44 5.66 -4.96
CA ALA A 58 5.14 4.93 -6.00
C ALA A 58 6.00 3.83 -5.37
N GLU A 59 5.92 2.62 -5.92
CA GLU A 59 6.72 1.47 -5.49
C GLU A 59 6.65 1.28 -3.96
N ILE A 60 5.45 1.39 -3.37
CA ILE A 60 5.24 1.25 -1.92
C ILE A 60 5.76 -0.10 -1.41
N ILE A 61 5.69 -1.10 -2.27
CA ILE A 61 6.45 -2.34 -2.25
C ILE A 61 6.86 -2.65 -3.70
N PRO A 62 7.90 -3.46 -3.94
CA PRO A 62 8.39 -3.72 -5.29
C PRO A 62 7.31 -4.17 -6.27
N GLY A 63 7.18 -3.44 -7.38
CA GLY A 63 6.24 -3.68 -8.48
C GLY A 63 4.82 -3.16 -8.25
N VAL A 64 4.54 -2.50 -7.12
CA VAL A 64 3.19 -2.06 -6.73
C VAL A 64 3.15 -0.58 -6.42
N ASP A 65 2.22 0.10 -7.06
CA ASP A 65 1.85 1.47 -6.75
C ASP A 65 0.50 1.51 -6.05
N VAL A 66 0.32 2.49 -5.16
CA VAL A 66 -0.96 2.76 -4.51
C VAL A 66 -1.30 4.24 -4.64
N ILE A 67 -2.51 4.54 -5.06
CA ILE A 67 -3.07 5.90 -5.01
C ILE A 67 -4.03 6.01 -3.84
N GLY A 68 -3.81 7.03 -3.00
CA GLY A 68 -4.77 7.44 -1.99
C GLY A 68 -5.48 8.73 -2.41
N VAL A 69 -6.81 8.70 -2.39
CA VAL A 69 -7.68 9.85 -2.69
C VAL A 69 -8.59 10.11 -1.52
N ARG A 70 -8.62 11.36 -1.05
CA ARG A 70 -9.49 11.78 0.04
C ARG A 70 -10.86 12.23 -0.48
N ASP A 71 -11.91 11.76 0.20
CA ASP A 71 -13.27 12.28 0.10
C ASP A 71 -13.41 13.55 0.95
N TYR A 72 -13.42 14.72 0.29
CA TYR A 72 -13.58 16.00 0.99
C TYR A 72 -14.99 16.26 1.49
N THR A 73 -15.97 15.41 1.15
CA THR A 73 -17.31 15.49 1.77
C THR A 73 -17.32 14.97 3.20
N ARG A 74 -16.25 14.28 3.63
CA ARG A 74 -16.07 13.80 5.00
C ARG A 74 -15.06 14.66 5.76
N PRO A 75 -15.29 14.90 7.06
CA PRO A 75 -14.36 15.65 7.89
C PRO A 75 -13.00 14.93 7.99
N PRO A 76 -11.88 15.68 8.09
CA PRO A 76 -10.58 15.08 8.35
C PRO A 76 -10.58 14.32 9.68
N ARG A 77 -9.77 13.27 9.75
CA ARG A 77 -9.58 12.49 10.98
C ARG A 77 -8.65 13.24 11.94
N GLU A 78 -9.01 13.32 13.22
CA GLU A 78 -8.17 13.96 14.26
C GLU A 78 -7.01 13.06 14.74
N ASP A 79 -7.13 11.73 14.59
CA ASP A 79 -6.16 10.70 15.02
C ASP A 79 -5.27 10.20 13.88
N ALA A 80 -5.04 11.02 12.85
CA ALA A 80 -4.00 10.75 11.85
C ALA A 80 -2.63 10.87 12.52
N ASP A 81 -2.15 9.76 13.11
CA ASP A 81 -0.81 9.66 13.66
C ASP A 81 0.19 10.15 12.61
N ALA A 82 0.97 11.18 12.95
CA ALA A 82 1.99 11.73 12.08
C ALA A 82 3.20 10.78 12.02
N VAL A 83 3.02 9.64 11.35
CA VAL A 83 4.08 8.67 11.08
C VAL A 83 4.70 9.01 9.73
N SER A 84 6.01 9.27 9.71
CA SER A 84 6.75 9.48 8.46
C SER A 84 7.01 8.14 7.77
N LEU A 85 6.77 8.06 6.46
CA LEU A 85 7.05 6.87 5.64
C LEU A 85 8.52 6.45 5.71
N GLU A 86 9.45 7.42 5.74
CA GLU A 86 10.89 7.16 5.81
C GLU A 86 11.29 6.46 7.12
N SER A 87 10.66 6.86 8.24
CA SER A 87 10.96 6.30 9.57
C SER A 87 10.53 4.84 9.74
N ILE A 88 9.73 4.30 8.82
CA ILE A 88 9.27 2.91 8.83
C ILE A 88 10.40 1.96 8.47
N TRP A 89 11.30 2.41 7.59
CA TRP A 89 12.40 1.61 7.04
C TRP A 89 13.71 1.76 7.80
N GLU A 90 13.81 2.72 8.72
CA GLU A 90 15.03 2.90 9.52
C GLU A 90 15.06 2.00 10.78
N GLN A 91 13.96 1.32 11.08
CA GLN A 91 13.82 0.54 12.31
C GLN A 91 14.03 -0.97 12.08
N GLY A 92 15.20 -1.48 12.47
CA GLY A 92 15.38 -2.90 12.82
C GLY A 92 16.43 -3.66 12.01
N ASP A 93 17.09 -4.62 12.68
CA ASP A 93 18.16 -5.47 12.14
C ASP A 93 17.66 -6.61 11.23
N SER A 94 16.34 -6.78 11.10
CA SER A 94 15.73 -7.79 10.23
C SER A 94 15.63 -7.23 8.82
N GLY A 95 16.47 -7.72 7.90
CA GLY A 95 16.54 -7.24 6.52
C GLY A 95 15.20 -7.19 5.79
N PHE A 96 15.14 -6.32 4.79
CA PHE A 96 13.96 -6.03 3.97
C PHE A 96 13.62 -7.11 2.91
N GLU A 97 14.20 -8.29 3.05
CA GLU A 97 14.10 -9.40 2.08
C GLU A 97 12.65 -9.88 1.90
N TRP A 98 11.85 -9.82 2.96
CA TRP A 98 10.43 -10.16 2.93
C TRP A 98 9.61 -9.24 2.02
N MET A 99 10.06 -8.01 1.73
CA MET A 99 9.33 -7.09 0.85
C MET A 99 9.37 -7.50 -0.61
N ALA A 100 10.47 -8.08 -1.08
CA ALA A 100 10.52 -8.63 -2.44
C ALA A 100 9.53 -9.79 -2.58
N ALA A 101 9.45 -10.66 -1.56
CA ALA A 101 8.46 -11.74 -1.52
C ALA A 101 7.02 -11.19 -1.45
N LEU A 102 6.76 -10.16 -0.64
CA LEU A 102 5.46 -9.51 -0.55
C LEU A 102 5.07 -8.81 -1.87
N GLY A 103 6.01 -8.12 -2.52
CA GLY A 103 5.82 -7.52 -3.84
C GLY A 103 5.42 -8.57 -4.88
N ASN A 104 6.10 -9.72 -4.90
CA ASN A 104 5.74 -10.84 -5.77
C ASN A 104 4.32 -11.38 -5.50
N VAL A 105 3.93 -11.53 -4.23
CA VAL A 105 2.58 -11.94 -3.84
C VAL A 105 1.54 -10.93 -4.33
N ALA A 106 1.79 -9.63 -4.09
CA ALA A 106 0.90 -8.56 -4.50
C ALA A 106 0.78 -8.44 -6.03
N VAL A 107 1.89 -8.52 -6.77
CA VAL A 107 1.88 -8.50 -8.25
C VAL A 107 1.11 -9.70 -8.82
N ARG A 108 1.28 -10.90 -8.26
CA ARG A 108 0.51 -12.09 -8.67
C ARG A 108 -0.98 -11.89 -8.40
N TYR A 109 -1.33 -11.38 -7.22
CA TYR A 109 -2.72 -11.07 -6.87
C TYR A 109 -3.33 -10.04 -7.84
N LEU A 110 -2.65 -8.92 -8.07
CA LEU A 110 -3.08 -7.88 -9.01
C LEU A 110 -3.23 -8.42 -10.44
N THR A 111 -2.30 -9.26 -10.89
CA THR A 111 -2.37 -9.91 -12.21
C THR A 111 -3.58 -10.83 -12.33
N SER A 112 -3.85 -11.64 -11.30
CA SER A 112 -5.01 -12.54 -11.29
C SER A 112 -6.34 -11.77 -11.34
N ARG A 113 -6.39 -10.61 -10.67
CA ARG A 113 -7.57 -9.74 -10.64
C ARG A 113 -7.76 -9.00 -11.96
N ALA A 114 -6.67 -8.53 -12.57
CA ALA A 114 -6.68 -7.95 -13.90
C ALA A 114 -7.18 -8.92 -14.98
N ALA A 115 -6.83 -10.21 -14.88
CA ALA A 115 -7.31 -11.23 -15.82
C ALA A 115 -8.84 -11.45 -15.77
N GLY A 116 -9.48 -11.10 -14.65
CA GLY A 116 -10.94 -11.14 -14.48
C GLY A 116 -11.65 -9.80 -14.76
N ALA A 117 -10.91 -8.73 -15.01
CA ALA A 117 -11.42 -7.39 -15.28
C ALA A 117 -11.12 -6.98 -16.75
N THR A 118 -11.77 -5.93 -17.25
CA THR A 118 -11.54 -5.39 -18.60
C THR A 118 -10.21 -4.62 -18.70
N GLY A 119 -9.10 -5.20 -18.23
CA GLY A 119 -7.75 -4.63 -18.31
C GLY A 119 -6.92 -4.75 -17.02
N PRO A 120 -5.71 -4.18 -17.00
CA PRO A 120 -4.75 -4.21 -15.87
C PRO A 120 -5.19 -3.42 -14.63
N GLY A 121 -6.50 -3.18 -14.47
CA GLY A 121 -7.01 -2.05 -13.71
C GLY A 121 -6.75 -2.06 -12.22
N ALA A 122 -6.91 -0.87 -11.63
CA ALA A 122 -6.67 -0.68 -10.21
C ALA A 122 -7.74 -1.39 -9.38
N ILE A 123 -7.29 -2.07 -8.32
CA ILE A 123 -8.18 -2.62 -7.31
C ILE A 123 -8.47 -1.52 -6.32
N SER A 124 -9.76 -1.20 -6.15
CA SER A 124 -10.18 -0.19 -5.19
C SER A 124 -10.45 -0.79 -3.82
N HIS A 125 -10.14 -0.02 -2.79
CA HIS A 125 -10.57 -0.22 -1.43
C HIS A 125 -11.09 1.12 -0.90
N SER A 126 -12.31 1.12 -0.38
CA SER A 126 -12.93 2.30 0.21
C SER A 126 -12.86 2.20 1.73
N GLY A 127 -11.97 2.97 2.34
CA GLY A 127 -11.89 3.06 3.78
C GLY A 127 -13.13 3.73 4.36
N ALA A 128 -13.59 3.26 5.52
CA ALA A 128 -14.73 3.86 6.22
C ALA A 128 -14.50 5.33 6.62
N ASP A 129 -13.26 5.80 6.57
CA ASP A 129 -12.81 7.15 6.89
C ASP A 129 -12.84 8.12 5.69
N GLY A 130 -13.34 7.68 4.54
CA GLY A 130 -13.41 8.52 3.34
C GLY A 130 -12.09 8.64 2.61
N ILE A 131 -11.16 7.72 2.81
CA ILE A 131 -10.01 7.57 1.92
C ILE A 131 -10.28 6.40 0.97
N TYR A 132 -10.17 6.65 -0.33
CA TYR A 132 -10.20 5.64 -1.37
C TYR A 132 -8.78 5.29 -1.77
N TYR A 133 -8.48 4.00 -1.74
CA TYR A 133 -7.20 3.44 -2.14
C TYR A 133 -7.34 2.66 -3.43
N PHE A 134 -6.39 2.85 -4.33
CA PHE A 134 -6.33 2.16 -5.62
C PHE A 134 -4.95 1.53 -5.76
N ALA A 135 -4.87 0.20 -5.72
CA ALA A 135 -3.63 -0.55 -5.87
C ALA A 135 -3.51 -1.12 -7.28
N PHE A 136 -2.33 -0.98 -7.89
CA PHE A 136 -2.07 -1.47 -9.25
C PHE A 136 -0.58 -1.78 -9.44
N LYS A 137 -0.25 -2.49 -10.51
CA LYS A 137 1.14 -2.79 -10.86
C LYS A 137 1.81 -1.52 -11.36
N ALA A 138 3.02 -1.24 -10.88
CA ALA A 138 3.75 -0.01 -11.21
C ALA A 138 3.96 0.18 -12.73
N GLU A 139 4.22 -0.90 -13.47
CA GLU A 139 4.35 -0.86 -14.94
C GLU A 139 3.08 -0.37 -15.67
N TYR A 140 1.92 -0.41 -15.01
CA TYR A 140 0.64 0.03 -15.56
C TYR A 140 0.16 1.37 -15.03
N ARG A 141 1.03 2.14 -14.35
CA ARG A 141 0.71 3.44 -13.73
C ARG A 141 -0.11 4.37 -14.62
N GLY A 142 0.32 4.59 -15.86
CA GLY A 142 -0.38 5.47 -16.79
C GLY A 142 -1.81 4.99 -17.11
N ILE A 143 -1.99 3.69 -17.30
CA ILE A 143 -3.31 3.08 -17.57
C ILE A 143 -4.20 3.17 -16.33
N ALA A 144 -3.64 2.86 -15.15
CA ALA A 144 -4.38 2.89 -13.89
C ALA A 144 -4.85 4.31 -13.54
N LEU A 145 -3.99 5.32 -13.69
CA LEU A 145 -4.35 6.73 -13.52
C LEU A 145 -5.49 7.14 -14.45
N ALA A 146 -5.37 6.83 -15.75
CA ALA A 146 -6.41 7.16 -16.72
C ALA A 146 -7.76 6.49 -16.41
N GLN A 147 -7.75 5.25 -15.90
CA GLN A 147 -8.97 4.54 -15.52
C GLN A 147 -9.70 5.17 -14.33
N ILE A 148 -8.97 5.79 -13.41
CA ILE A 148 -9.56 6.53 -12.28
C ILE A 148 -9.78 8.01 -12.60
N GLY A 149 -9.59 8.41 -13.86
CA GLY A 149 -9.84 9.79 -14.32
C GLY A 149 -8.78 10.80 -13.88
N LEU A 150 -7.55 10.35 -13.59
CA LEU A 150 -6.43 11.20 -13.21
C LEU A 150 -5.32 11.17 -14.25
N THR A 151 -4.53 12.23 -14.29
CA THR A 151 -3.26 12.35 -15.01
C THR A 151 -2.08 12.35 -14.03
N GLN A 152 -0.86 12.19 -14.55
CA GLN A 152 0.33 12.23 -13.70
C GLN A 152 0.56 13.59 -13.04
N ASP A 153 0.15 14.68 -13.69
CA ASP A 153 0.32 16.04 -13.17
C ASP A 153 -0.67 16.36 -12.02
N GLU A 154 -1.76 15.58 -11.91
CA GLU A 154 -2.78 15.74 -10.86
C GLU A 154 -2.46 14.96 -9.58
N VAL A 155 -1.46 14.07 -9.62
CA VAL A 155 -1.05 13.27 -8.46
C VAL A 155 0.28 13.75 -7.89
N ARG A 156 0.36 13.86 -6.56
CA ARG A 156 1.64 14.07 -5.90
C ARG A 156 2.32 12.72 -5.74
N ILE A 157 3.42 12.53 -6.47
CA ILE A 157 4.25 11.33 -6.36
C ILE A 157 5.07 11.42 -5.09
N VAL A 158 4.98 10.39 -4.27
CA VAL A 158 5.81 10.20 -3.08
C VAL A 158 6.56 8.90 -3.25
N ASP A 159 7.88 9.02 -3.32
CA ASP A 159 8.78 7.88 -3.18
C ASP A 159 8.73 7.44 -1.72
N THR A 160 8.41 6.17 -1.49
CA THR A 160 8.27 5.64 -0.15
C THR A 160 9.61 5.27 0.47
N GLY A 161 10.71 5.33 -0.28
CA GLY A 161 12.03 4.93 0.17
C GLY A 161 12.16 3.41 0.34
N ALA A 162 11.22 2.64 -0.22
CA ALA A 162 11.30 1.18 -0.21
C ALA A 162 12.63 0.75 -0.87
N PRO A 163 13.42 -0.13 -0.22
CA PRO A 163 14.71 -0.57 -0.75
C PRO A 163 14.50 -1.22 -2.12
N VAL A 164 15.19 -0.67 -3.10
CA VAL A 164 15.25 -1.22 -4.46
C VAL A 164 15.91 -2.60 -4.34
N GLY A 165 15.22 -3.64 -4.84
CA GLY A 165 15.59 -5.04 -4.63
C GLY A 165 17.09 -5.31 -4.80
N ALA A 166 17.66 -6.00 -3.82
CA ALA A 166 18.98 -6.63 -3.91
C ALA A 166 18.93 -7.86 -4.84
#